data_AF-A0A3S5GXN1-F1
#
_entry.id   AF-A0A3S5GXN1-F1
#
_cell.length_a   1.000
_cell.length_b   1.000
_cell.length_c   1.000
_cell.angle_alpha   90.00
_cell.angle_beta   90.00
_cell.angle_gamma   90.00
#
_symmetry.space_group_name_H-M   'P 1'
#
loop_
_entity.id
_entity.type
_entity.pdbx_description
1 polymer ?
#
loop_
_entity_poly.entity_id
_entity_poly.type
_entity_poly.pdbx_seq_one_letter_code
_entity_poly.pdbx_strand_id
1 'polypeptide(L)'
;MTRRYRRWVAGTLLGAALAAACSGNNKPVSGETASASARPEGNNAANNEASSEAGNVDKRIQEEVAKRLDASASEVEVTTFKEAEVPGMTVFRAYVPSPKAGRPGRFSYGVVKGNTIESDRKKATTMVLEAWNYGPGRTVPPERVALVLGVFEGGSREPADALVTQAQVDAMSETQKKVIFLPREATVDGKPAVEYWATSGEVPLWKTTAVINPDRTVQTSREEFWD
;
A
#
# COMPACT_ATOMS: atom_id res chain seq x y z
N MET A 1 16.90 -22.57 -33.93
CA MET A 1 17.67 -23.29 -32.90
C MET A 1 16.78 -23.51 -31.68
N THR A 2 16.24 -24.71 -31.57
CA THR A 2 15.38 -25.20 -30.50
C THR A 2 16.22 -25.66 -29.31
N ARG A 3 15.96 -25.15 -28.10
CA ARG A 3 16.35 -25.86 -26.87
C ARG A 3 15.13 -26.11 -25.99
N ARG A 4 15.03 -27.38 -25.64
CA ARG A 4 13.97 -28.10 -24.95
C ARG A 4 14.43 -28.36 -23.51
N TYR A 5 13.49 -28.24 -22.58
CA TYR A 5 13.29 -28.98 -21.31
C TYR A 5 14.40 -29.07 -20.26
N ARG A 6 14.00 -28.84 -18.99
CA ARG A 6 14.09 -29.86 -17.93
C ARG A 6 13.02 -29.63 -16.84
N ARG A 7 12.19 -30.65 -16.63
CA ARG A 7 11.21 -30.79 -15.54
C ARG A 7 11.65 -32.00 -14.69
N TRP A 8 11.59 -31.81 -13.37
CA TRP A 8 11.40 -32.76 -12.24
C TRP A 8 12.34 -33.97 -12.03
N VAL A 9 12.73 -34.22 -10.76
CA VAL A 9 12.19 -35.32 -9.91
C VAL A 9 12.73 -35.24 -8.46
N ALA A 10 11.78 -35.36 -7.52
CA ALA A 10 11.73 -35.97 -6.17
C ALA A 10 12.70 -35.65 -5.02
N GLY A 11 12.08 -35.55 -3.83
CA GLY A 11 12.69 -35.79 -2.52
C GLY A 11 11.69 -35.62 -1.38
N THR A 12 10.96 -36.69 -1.05
CA THR A 12 10.12 -36.84 0.16
C THR A 12 11.01 -37.21 1.36
N LEU A 13 10.66 -36.75 2.58
CA LEU A 13 10.76 -37.43 3.91
C LEU A 13 10.49 -36.38 5.03
N LEU A 14 9.35 -36.45 5.72
CA LEU A 14 9.13 -37.00 7.08
C LEU A 14 9.78 -36.23 8.25
N GLY A 15 8.93 -35.78 9.19
CA GLY A 15 9.11 -36.09 10.62
C GLY A 15 9.14 -34.95 11.64
N ALA A 16 8.26 -35.09 12.65
CA ALA A 16 8.27 -34.52 14.02
C ALA A 16 7.97 -33.01 14.20
N ALA A 17 7.39 -32.53 15.29
CA ALA A 17 6.51 -33.03 16.36
C ALA A 17 6.13 -31.77 17.17
N LEU A 18 4.88 -31.66 17.63
CA LEU A 18 4.46 -30.65 18.60
C LEU A 18 5.12 -30.94 19.97
N ALA A 19 5.57 -29.90 20.67
CA ALA A 19 5.50 -29.85 22.13
C ALA A 19 5.45 -28.40 22.65
N ALA A 20 4.51 -28.19 23.55
CA ALA A 20 4.15 -26.96 24.23
C ALA A 20 5.27 -26.41 25.13
N ALA A 21 5.39 -25.08 25.17
CA ALA A 21 6.10 -24.37 26.24
C ALA A 21 5.08 -23.57 27.07
N CYS A 22 4.94 -23.96 28.33
CA CYS A 22 4.14 -23.28 29.35
C CYS A 22 4.71 -21.90 29.64
N SER A 23 3.90 -20.85 29.46
CA SER A 23 4.23 -19.49 29.89
C SER A 23 3.88 -19.30 31.37
N GLY A 24 4.91 -19.05 32.18
CA GLY A 24 4.79 -18.73 33.60
C GLY A 24 4.55 -17.25 33.83
N ASN A 25 3.55 -16.96 34.67
CA ASN A 25 3.08 -15.64 35.10
C ASN A 25 4.19 -14.71 35.63
N ASN A 26 4.30 -13.52 35.05
CA ASN A 26 4.85 -12.34 35.70
C ASN A 26 3.74 -11.29 35.88
N LYS A 27 3.29 -11.09 37.12
CA LYS A 27 2.52 -9.90 37.53
C LYS A 27 3.51 -8.80 37.92
N PRO A 28 3.38 -7.57 37.39
CA PRO A 28 3.91 -6.41 38.07
C PRO A 28 2.83 -5.73 38.92
N VAL A 29 3.28 -5.35 40.11
CA VAL A 29 2.64 -4.47 41.09
C VAL A 29 2.47 -3.08 40.46
N SER A 30 1.29 -2.47 40.63
CA SER A 30 1.12 -1.02 40.49
C SER A 30 0.13 -0.55 41.54
N GLY A 31 0.62 0.35 42.40
CA GLY A 31 -0.17 1.06 43.39
C GLY A 31 -0.89 2.24 42.75
N GLU A 32 -2.17 2.37 43.06
CA GLU A 32 -2.98 3.54 42.73
C GLU A 32 -2.79 4.61 43.81
N THR A 33 -2.31 5.78 43.40
CA THR A 33 -2.58 7.05 44.08
C THR A 33 -3.38 7.93 43.13
N ALA A 34 -4.58 8.29 43.58
CA ALA A 34 -5.44 9.26 42.93
C ALA A 34 -4.91 10.69 43.12
N SER A 35 -5.04 11.53 42.10
CA SER A 35 -5.42 12.94 42.28
C SER A 35 -5.90 13.56 40.98
N ALA A 36 -6.93 14.39 41.15
CA ALA A 36 -7.78 14.96 40.13
C ALA A 36 -7.32 16.35 39.64
N SER A 37 -8.04 16.83 38.62
CA SER A 37 -8.30 18.23 38.25
C SER A 37 -7.35 18.87 37.23
N ALA A 38 -7.85 19.07 36.00
CA ALA A 38 -8.37 20.37 35.55
C ALA A 38 -8.58 20.37 34.01
N ARG A 39 -9.73 20.90 33.56
CA ARG A 39 -10.08 21.17 32.14
C ARG A 39 -9.07 22.15 31.50
N PRO A 40 -8.98 22.17 30.16
CA PRO A 40 -9.74 23.23 29.47
C PRO A 40 -10.62 22.69 28.34
N GLU A 41 -11.84 23.20 28.31
CA GLU A 41 -12.72 23.16 27.14
C GLU A 41 -12.08 23.97 26.03
N GLY A 42 -11.74 23.31 24.92
CA GLY A 42 -11.15 23.94 23.75
C GLY A 42 -11.49 23.14 22.49
N ASN A 43 -12.45 23.67 21.72
CA ASN A 43 -12.57 23.55 20.26
C ASN A 43 -12.75 22.15 19.64
N ASN A 44 -13.96 21.58 19.77
CA ASN A 44 -14.43 20.43 18.97
C ASN A 44 -14.97 20.81 17.56
N ALA A 45 -14.73 22.02 17.05
CA ALA A 45 -15.25 22.43 15.75
C ALA A 45 -14.46 21.86 14.56
N ALA A 46 -13.14 21.66 14.70
CA ALA A 46 -12.30 21.15 13.61
C ALA A 46 -12.39 19.62 13.40
N ASN A 47 -12.87 18.87 14.42
CA ASN A 47 -12.94 17.41 14.36
C ASN A 47 -14.19 16.87 13.67
N ASN A 48 -15.26 17.67 13.55
CA ASN A 48 -16.51 17.22 12.91
C ASN A 48 -16.50 17.40 11.38
N GLU A 49 -15.82 18.43 10.85
CA GLU A 49 -15.80 18.69 9.40
C GLU A 49 -14.93 17.68 8.65
N ALA A 50 -13.71 17.40 9.15
CA ALA A 50 -12.81 16.42 8.55
C ALA A 50 -13.38 14.98 8.59
N SER A 51 -14.19 14.66 9.62
CA SER A 51 -14.89 13.38 9.72
C SER A 51 -16.06 13.29 8.72
N SER A 52 -16.76 14.40 8.48
CA SER A 52 -17.87 14.46 7.52
C SER A 52 -17.42 14.41 6.05
N GLU A 53 -16.28 15.02 5.72
CA GLU A 53 -15.75 15.03 4.35
C GLU A 53 -15.11 13.68 4.00
N ALA A 54 -14.31 13.10 4.90
CA ALA A 54 -13.73 11.78 4.71
C ALA A 54 -14.81 10.69 4.58
N GLY A 55 -15.84 10.70 5.43
CA GLY A 55 -16.96 9.76 5.33
C GLY A 55 -17.77 9.91 4.03
N ASN A 56 -17.83 11.12 3.47
CA ASN A 56 -18.44 11.36 2.17
C ASN A 56 -17.58 10.85 1.02
N VAL A 57 -16.25 10.98 1.11
CA VAL A 57 -15.30 10.43 0.12
C VAL A 57 -15.38 8.90 0.09
N ASP A 58 -15.33 8.24 1.25
CA ASP A 58 -15.40 6.77 1.34
C ASP A 58 -16.70 6.24 0.75
N LYS A 59 -17.85 6.83 1.11
CA LYS A 59 -19.16 6.44 0.56
C LYS A 59 -19.20 6.54 -0.96
N ARG A 60 -18.64 7.62 -1.53
CA ARG A 60 -18.57 7.80 -2.99
C ARG A 60 -17.67 6.77 -3.66
N ILE A 61 -16.54 6.43 -3.03
CA ILE A 61 -15.66 5.34 -3.51
C ILE A 61 -16.41 4.01 -3.48
N GLN A 62 -17.10 3.71 -2.37
CA GLN A 62 -17.90 2.48 -2.23
C GLN A 62 -18.95 2.37 -3.34
N GLU A 63 -19.74 3.41 -3.59
CA GLU A 63 -20.78 3.41 -4.63
C GLU A 63 -20.20 3.21 -6.04
N GLU A 64 -19.13 3.92 -6.41
CA GLU A 64 -18.52 3.83 -7.73
C GLU A 64 -17.84 2.47 -7.96
N VAL A 65 -17.09 1.96 -6.97
CA VAL A 65 -16.41 0.66 -7.06
C VAL A 65 -17.42 -0.48 -7.09
N ALA A 66 -18.46 -0.42 -6.25
CA ALA A 66 -19.56 -1.39 -6.24
C ALA A 66 -20.22 -1.51 -7.61
N LYS A 67 -20.53 -0.38 -8.26
CA LYS A 67 -21.10 -0.35 -9.60
C LYS A 67 -20.16 -0.97 -10.65
N ARG A 68 -18.87 -0.66 -10.60
CA ARG A 68 -17.87 -1.20 -11.56
C ARG A 68 -17.63 -2.69 -11.39
N LEU A 69 -17.73 -3.19 -10.16
CA LEU A 69 -17.45 -4.58 -9.83
C LEU A 69 -18.72 -5.42 -9.68
N ASP A 70 -19.91 -4.87 -9.84
CA ASP A 70 -21.18 -5.58 -9.62
C ASP A 70 -21.25 -6.19 -8.21
N ALA A 71 -21.20 -5.32 -7.20
CA ALA A 71 -21.27 -5.65 -5.77
C ALA A 71 -22.16 -4.63 -5.03
N SER A 72 -22.46 -4.87 -3.75
CA SER A 72 -23.09 -3.85 -2.90
C SER A 72 -22.06 -2.86 -2.38
N ALA A 73 -22.42 -1.57 -2.25
CA ALA A 73 -21.55 -0.56 -1.65
C ALA A 73 -21.12 -0.92 -0.22
N SER A 74 -22.01 -1.57 0.55
CA SER A 74 -21.72 -2.03 1.91
C SER A 74 -20.68 -3.16 1.98
N GLU A 75 -20.40 -3.83 0.86
CA GLU A 75 -19.40 -4.90 0.77
C GLU A 75 -18.02 -4.36 0.35
N VAL A 76 -17.93 -3.07 -0.02
CA VAL A 76 -16.68 -2.45 -0.45
C VAL A 76 -15.93 -1.93 0.78
N GLU A 77 -14.79 -2.54 1.07
CA GLU A 77 -13.84 -2.10 2.07
C GLU A 77 -12.91 -1.05 1.43
N VAL A 78 -12.87 0.17 1.99
CA VAL A 78 -12.05 1.27 1.46
C VAL A 78 -10.90 1.57 2.42
N THR A 79 -9.69 1.70 1.86
CA THR A 79 -8.51 2.23 2.53
C THR A 79 -8.07 3.48 1.80
N THR A 80 -8.05 4.62 2.50
CA THR A 80 -7.50 5.88 1.99
C THR A 80 -6.09 6.11 2.53
N PHE A 81 -5.17 6.57 1.68
CA PHE A 81 -3.77 6.82 2.05
C PHE A 81 -3.56 8.32 2.27
N LYS A 82 -3.84 8.81 3.48
CA LYS A 82 -3.74 10.25 3.82
C LYS A 82 -2.29 10.72 3.86
N GLU A 83 -1.38 9.82 4.19
CA GLU A 83 0.07 10.02 4.27
C GLU A 83 0.70 10.35 2.92
N ALA A 84 -0.01 10.09 1.82
CA ALA A 84 0.42 10.53 0.49
C ALA A 84 0.45 12.07 0.39
N GLU A 85 -0.45 12.79 1.09
CA GLU A 85 -0.52 14.26 1.05
C GLU A 85 -0.54 14.82 -0.39
N VAL A 86 -1.37 14.24 -1.25
CA VAL A 86 -1.57 14.73 -2.63
C VAL A 86 -2.48 15.95 -2.60
N PRO A 87 -2.04 17.14 -3.06
CA PRO A 87 -2.86 18.35 -3.01
C PRO A 87 -4.22 18.17 -3.71
N GLY A 88 -5.31 18.32 -2.94
CA GLY A 88 -6.69 18.22 -3.44
C GLY A 88 -7.09 16.84 -3.94
N MET A 89 -6.36 15.78 -3.58
CA MET A 89 -6.69 14.41 -3.96
C MET A 89 -6.61 13.43 -2.79
N THR A 90 -7.41 12.38 -2.86
CA THR A 90 -7.33 11.23 -1.95
C THR A 90 -6.97 9.99 -2.76
N VAL A 91 -5.86 9.35 -2.42
CA VAL A 91 -5.46 8.05 -3.00
C VAL A 91 -6.19 6.96 -2.24
N PHE A 92 -6.73 5.97 -2.95
CA PHE A 92 -7.47 4.88 -2.33
C PHE A 92 -7.12 3.51 -2.92
N ARG A 93 -7.34 2.51 -2.07
CA ARG A 93 -7.50 1.10 -2.42
C ARG A 93 -8.87 0.67 -1.92
N ALA A 94 -9.62 -0.02 -2.75
CA ALA A 94 -10.89 -0.63 -2.42
C ALA A 94 -10.80 -2.14 -2.63
N TYR A 95 -11.39 -2.90 -1.72
CA TYR A 95 -11.44 -4.35 -1.76
C TYR A 95 -12.89 -4.82 -1.69
N VAL A 96 -13.25 -5.75 -2.57
CA VAL A 96 -14.54 -6.44 -2.57
C VAL A 96 -14.27 -7.92 -2.30
N PRO A 97 -14.65 -8.43 -1.11
CA PRO A 97 -14.53 -9.84 -0.79
C PRO A 97 -15.24 -10.72 -1.81
N SER A 98 -14.72 -11.93 -2.06
CA SER A 98 -15.44 -12.90 -2.89
C SER A 98 -16.59 -13.53 -2.08
N PRO A 99 -17.83 -13.58 -2.63
CA PRO A 99 -18.93 -14.29 -1.98
C PRO A 99 -18.76 -15.82 -2.03
N LYS A 100 -17.86 -16.33 -2.86
CA LYS A 100 -17.56 -17.77 -2.99
C LYS A 100 -16.26 -18.10 -2.27
N ALA A 101 -16.35 -19.05 -1.33
CA ALA A 101 -15.18 -19.61 -0.66
C ALA A 101 -14.14 -20.10 -1.68
N GLY A 102 -12.87 -19.77 -1.44
CA GLY A 102 -11.74 -20.19 -2.29
C GLY A 102 -11.56 -19.40 -3.59
N ARG A 103 -12.29 -18.29 -3.80
CA ARG A 103 -11.98 -17.33 -4.88
C ARG A 103 -11.36 -16.06 -4.30
N PRO A 104 -10.36 -15.47 -4.97
CA PRO A 104 -9.80 -14.20 -4.52
C PRO A 104 -10.86 -13.11 -4.62
N GLY A 105 -10.87 -12.19 -3.66
CA GLY A 105 -11.62 -10.95 -3.80
C GLY A 105 -11.05 -10.08 -4.91
N ARG A 106 -11.66 -8.92 -5.12
CA ARG A 106 -11.27 -8.00 -6.18
C ARG A 106 -10.81 -6.68 -5.60
N PHE A 107 -9.73 -6.15 -6.15
CA PHE A 107 -9.22 -4.84 -5.79
C PHE A 107 -9.49 -3.80 -6.88
N SER A 108 -9.69 -2.57 -6.43
CA SER A 108 -9.70 -1.37 -7.26
C SER A 108 -8.83 -0.30 -6.60
N TYR A 109 -8.16 0.51 -7.41
CA TYR A 109 -7.26 1.55 -6.92
C TYR A 109 -7.55 2.83 -7.69
N GLY A 110 -7.24 3.96 -7.10
CA GLY A 110 -7.37 5.21 -7.83
C GLY A 110 -7.19 6.44 -6.97
N VAL A 111 -7.65 7.56 -7.53
CA VAL A 111 -7.73 8.84 -6.84
C VAL A 111 -9.12 9.43 -6.90
N VAL A 112 -9.46 10.14 -5.84
CA VAL A 112 -10.60 11.06 -5.79
C VAL A 112 -10.06 12.49 -5.91
N LYS A 113 -10.57 13.28 -6.84
CA LYS A 113 -10.30 14.72 -6.98
C LYS A 113 -11.62 15.48 -7.08
N GLY A 114 -12.03 16.16 -6.01
CA GLY A 114 -13.35 16.76 -5.93
C GLY A 114 -14.44 15.73 -6.21
N ASN A 115 -15.25 15.93 -7.26
CA ASN A 115 -16.34 15.03 -7.63
C ASN A 115 -15.94 13.85 -8.55
N THR A 116 -14.68 13.78 -8.97
CA THR A 116 -14.20 12.77 -9.93
C THR A 116 -13.48 11.63 -9.23
N ILE A 117 -13.76 10.40 -9.64
CA ILE A 117 -13.03 9.19 -9.25
C ILE A 117 -12.35 8.61 -10.49
N GLU A 118 -11.02 8.64 -10.52
CA GLU A 118 -10.20 8.06 -11.58
C GLU A 118 -9.55 6.77 -11.10
N SER A 119 -9.78 5.67 -11.81
CA SER A 119 -9.21 4.35 -11.49
C SER A 119 -8.46 3.73 -12.66
N ASP A 120 -8.38 4.42 -13.80
CA ASP A 120 -7.34 4.12 -14.78
C ASP A 120 -5.99 4.43 -14.14
N ARG A 121 -5.19 3.39 -13.92
CA ARG A 121 -3.90 3.48 -13.23
C ARG A 121 -2.97 4.53 -13.84
N LYS A 122 -2.91 4.62 -15.18
CA LYS A 122 -2.00 5.54 -15.86
C LYS A 122 -2.46 6.98 -15.62
N LYS A 123 -3.75 7.26 -15.80
CA LYS A 123 -4.32 8.58 -15.55
C LYS A 123 -4.22 9.00 -14.09
N ALA A 124 -4.57 8.11 -13.15
CA ALA A 124 -4.48 8.38 -11.72
C ALA A 124 -3.05 8.73 -11.30
N THR A 125 -2.05 7.95 -11.75
CA THR A 125 -0.63 8.24 -11.50
C THR A 125 -0.23 9.61 -12.05
N THR A 126 -0.56 9.90 -13.32
CA THR A 126 -0.25 11.18 -13.96
C THR A 126 -0.89 12.35 -13.18
N MET A 127 -2.16 12.23 -12.79
CA MET A 127 -2.84 13.25 -11.98
C MET A 127 -2.13 13.52 -10.66
N VAL A 128 -1.69 12.49 -9.94
CA VAL A 128 -0.96 12.65 -8.67
C VAL A 128 0.38 13.37 -8.89
N LEU A 129 1.15 12.93 -9.88
CA LEU A 129 2.45 13.53 -10.18
C LEU A 129 2.33 14.99 -10.65
N GLU A 130 1.27 15.32 -11.40
CA GLU A 130 0.92 16.70 -11.74
C GLU A 130 0.56 17.54 -10.50
N ALA A 131 -0.27 17.01 -9.60
CA ALA A 131 -0.68 17.73 -8.39
C ALA A 131 0.50 18.06 -7.47
N TRP A 132 1.48 17.17 -7.38
CA TRP A 132 2.73 17.42 -6.66
C TRP A 132 3.74 18.28 -7.41
N ASN A 133 3.51 18.54 -8.70
CA ASN A 133 4.52 19.04 -9.62
C ASN A 133 5.83 18.22 -9.60
N TYR A 134 5.72 16.91 -9.36
CA TYR A 134 6.88 16.04 -9.13
C TYR A 134 7.66 15.82 -10.42
N GLY A 135 8.94 16.17 -10.48
CA GLY A 135 9.77 16.14 -11.69
C GLY A 135 11.27 16.29 -11.44
N PRO A 136 12.03 16.93 -12.33
CA PRO A 136 13.47 17.15 -12.15
C PRO A 136 13.84 17.84 -10.84
N GLY A 137 12.99 18.74 -10.34
CA GLY A 137 13.18 19.40 -9.05
C GLY A 137 12.77 18.57 -7.83
N ARG A 138 12.25 17.35 -8.02
CA ARG A 138 11.87 16.36 -6.99
C ARG A 138 11.26 16.99 -5.73
N THR A 139 10.09 17.58 -5.92
CA THR A 139 9.40 18.41 -4.91
C THR A 139 8.79 17.63 -3.75
N VAL A 140 8.88 16.29 -3.75
CA VAL A 140 8.21 15.41 -2.80
C VAL A 140 9.15 14.30 -2.35
N PRO A 141 9.13 13.91 -1.07
CA PRO A 141 9.94 12.78 -0.57
C PRO A 141 9.67 11.47 -1.36
N PRO A 142 10.71 10.68 -1.65
CA PRO A 142 10.58 9.44 -2.41
C PRO A 142 9.64 8.43 -1.75
N GLU A 143 9.49 8.45 -0.43
CA GLU A 143 8.59 7.58 0.32
C GLU A 143 7.12 7.81 -0.03
N ARG A 144 6.71 9.08 -0.23
CA ARG A 144 5.34 9.41 -0.62
C ARG A 144 5.06 9.02 -2.06
N VAL A 145 6.04 9.24 -2.93
CA VAL A 145 5.95 8.81 -4.33
C VAL A 145 5.85 7.29 -4.42
N ALA A 146 6.71 6.57 -3.69
CA ALA A 146 6.68 5.12 -3.60
C ALA A 146 5.39 4.58 -2.99
N LEU A 147 4.84 5.24 -1.96
CA LEU A 147 3.54 4.87 -1.38
C LEU A 147 2.45 4.85 -2.45
N VAL A 148 2.31 5.93 -3.22
CA VAL A 148 1.26 6.02 -4.25
C VAL A 148 1.51 5.06 -5.41
N LEU A 149 2.74 5.05 -5.93
CA LEU A 149 3.06 4.18 -7.06
C LEU A 149 2.95 2.69 -6.68
N GLY A 150 3.40 2.32 -5.48
CA GLY A 150 3.27 0.98 -4.93
C GLY A 150 1.83 0.54 -4.77
N VAL A 151 0.95 1.38 -4.23
CA VAL A 151 -0.51 1.11 -4.18
C VAL A 151 -1.06 0.85 -5.57
N PHE A 152 -0.66 1.65 -6.56
CA PHE A 152 -1.11 1.51 -7.94
C PHE A 152 -0.52 0.31 -8.67
N GLU A 153 0.57 -0.30 -8.22
CA GLU A 153 1.04 -1.56 -8.81
C GLU A 153 0.06 -2.72 -8.61
N GLY A 154 -0.76 -2.65 -7.55
CA GLY A 154 -1.69 -3.71 -7.14
C GLY A 154 -2.61 -4.17 -8.28
N GLY A 155 -2.73 -5.48 -8.44
CA GLY A 155 -3.55 -6.10 -9.47
C GLY A 155 -5.01 -6.23 -9.05
N SER A 156 -5.88 -6.62 -9.98
CA SER A 156 -7.31 -6.84 -9.66
C SER A 156 -7.57 -7.94 -8.63
N ARG A 157 -6.57 -8.76 -8.29
CA ARG A 157 -6.69 -9.92 -7.39
C ARG A 157 -5.71 -9.90 -6.22
N GLU A 158 -4.78 -8.95 -6.21
CA GLU A 158 -3.69 -8.91 -5.23
C GLU A 158 -3.34 -7.45 -4.92
N PRO A 159 -3.21 -7.08 -3.64
CA PRO A 159 -2.69 -5.77 -3.28
C PRO A 159 -1.20 -5.67 -3.63
N ALA A 160 -0.74 -4.43 -3.72
CA ALA A 160 0.67 -4.12 -3.62
C ALA A 160 0.82 -3.01 -2.59
N ASP A 161 1.79 -3.18 -1.70
CA ASP A 161 2.13 -2.24 -0.66
C ASP A 161 3.63 -1.96 -0.76
N ALA A 162 3.99 -0.69 -0.96
CA ALA A 162 5.38 -0.27 -0.91
C ALA A 162 5.88 -0.30 0.54
N LEU A 163 7.12 -0.76 0.72
CA LEU A 163 7.84 -0.72 1.98
C LEU A 163 8.43 0.69 2.13
N VAL A 164 7.72 1.58 2.82
CA VAL A 164 8.06 3.01 2.93
C VAL A 164 8.56 3.40 4.32
N THR A 165 8.54 2.49 5.29
CA THR A 165 9.03 2.70 6.66
C THR A 165 9.93 1.57 7.13
N GLN A 166 10.87 1.86 8.03
CA GLN A 166 11.75 0.84 8.61
C GLN A 166 10.96 -0.25 9.34
N ALA A 167 9.85 0.10 10.02
CA ALA A 167 9.00 -0.87 10.70
C ALA A 167 8.42 -1.92 9.75
N GLN A 168 8.07 -1.54 8.51
CA GLN A 168 7.63 -2.50 7.49
C GLN A 168 8.77 -3.43 7.05
N VAL A 169 9.99 -2.89 6.91
CA VAL A 169 11.19 -3.70 6.60
C VAL A 169 11.50 -4.68 7.73
N ASP A 170 11.43 -4.22 8.98
CA ASP A 170 11.71 -5.04 10.17
C ASP A 170 10.71 -6.18 10.35
N ALA A 171 9.51 -6.08 9.76
CA ALA A 171 8.51 -7.13 9.73
C ALA A 171 8.77 -8.22 8.66
N MET A 172 9.72 -8.02 7.74
CA MET A 172 10.08 -8.98 6.70
C MET A 172 10.97 -10.11 7.23
N SER A 173 11.26 -11.12 6.40
CA SER A 173 12.20 -12.19 6.79
C SER A 173 13.64 -11.67 6.91
N GLU A 174 14.48 -12.32 7.71
CA GLU A 174 15.92 -11.95 7.84
C GLU A 174 16.68 -12.03 6.52
N THR A 175 16.26 -12.87 5.58
CA THR A 175 16.81 -12.93 4.23
C THR A 175 16.43 -11.69 3.43
N GLN A 176 15.15 -11.32 3.45
CA GLN A 176 14.61 -10.17 2.72
C GLN A 176 15.18 -8.84 3.23
N LYS A 177 15.30 -8.67 4.57
CA LYS A 177 15.85 -7.45 5.18
C LYS A 177 17.23 -7.07 4.65
N LYS A 178 18.06 -8.05 4.26
CA LYS A 178 19.42 -7.82 3.77
C LYS A 178 19.48 -7.14 2.41
N VAL A 179 18.40 -7.22 1.62
CA VAL A 179 18.35 -6.65 0.26
C VAL A 179 17.44 -5.42 0.18
N ILE A 180 16.50 -5.28 1.11
CA ILE A 180 15.56 -4.17 1.14
C ILE A 180 16.27 -2.86 1.53
N PHE A 181 15.91 -1.79 0.84
CA PHE A 181 16.22 -0.42 1.21
C PHE A 181 14.94 0.42 1.23
N LEU A 182 14.94 1.50 2.01
CA LEU A 182 13.84 2.47 1.99
C LEU A 182 13.80 3.27 0.69
N PRO A 183 12.63 3.74 0.23
CA PRO A 183 12.48 4.43 -1.03
C PRO A 183 13.50 5.55 -1.22
N ARG A 184 14.06 5.63 -2.42
CA ARG A 184 15.10 6.62 -2.71
C ARG A 184 14.96 7.17 -4.11
N GLU A 185 15.44 8.40 -4.26
CA GLU A 185 15.53 9.04 -5.56
C GLU A 185 16.66 8.41 -6.38
N ALA A 186 16.43 8.28 -7.67
CA ALA A 186 17.39 7.78 -8.65
C ALA A 186 17.33 8.61 -9.94
N THR A 187 18.28 8.35 -10.84
CA THR A 187 18.28 8.92 -12.18
C THR A 187 18.56 7.80 -13.17
N VAL A 188 17.69 7.63 -14.16
CA VAL A 188 17.82 6.62 -15.22
C VAL A 188 17.76 7.35 -16.56
N ASP A 189 18.81 7.21 -17.37
CA ASP A 189 18.93 7.89 -18.67
C ASP A 189 18.69 9.41 -18.59
N GLY A 190 19.17 10.04 -17.52
CA GLY A 190 19.01 11.47 -17.26
C GLY A 190 17.61 11.89 -16.78
N LYS A 191 16.69 10.95 -16.58
CA LYS A 191 15.33 11.21 -16.10
C LYS A 191 15.18 10.93 -14.60
N PRO A 192 14.36 11.69 -13.87
CA PRO A 192 14.03 11.39 -12.49
C PRO A 192 13.42 10.00 -12.35
N ALA A 193 13.86 9.25 -11.35
CA ALA A 193 13.31 7.96 -11.00
C ALA A 193 13.15 7.83 -9.48
N VAL A 194 12.27 6.93 -9.05
CA VAL A 194 12.16 6.48 -7.66
C VAL A 194 12.35 4.98 -7.64
N GLU A 195 13.25 4.50 -6.78
CA GLU A 195 13.43 3.08 -6.50
C GLU A 195 12.78 2.74 -5.16
N TYR A 196 12.01 1.66 -5.12
CA TYR A 196 11.39 1.17 -3.89
C TYR A 196 11.12 -0.33 -3.96
N TRP A 197 10.89 -0.94 -2.80
CA TRP A 197 10.45 -2.32 -2.68
C TRP A 197 8.95 -2.38 -2.39
N ALA A 198 8.27 -3.38 -2.93
CA ALA A 198 6.85 -3.62 -2.69
C ALA A 198 6.54 -5.12 -2.54
N THR A 199 5.46 -5.42 -1.85
CA THR A 199 4.97 -6.77 -1.53
C THR A 199 3.45 -6.84 -1.65
N SER A 200 2.90 -8.04 -1.85
CA SER A 200 1.48 -8.35 -1.70
C SER A 200 1.13 -8.98 -0.34
N GLY A 201 2.09 -9.03 0.59
CA GLY A 201 1.98 -9.70 1.89
C GLY A 201 2.61 -11.10 1.91
N GLU A 202 2.96 -11.65 0.75
CA GLU A 202 3.67 -12.92 0.58
C GLU A 202 4.82 -12.75 -0.43
N VAL A 203 5.63 -13.80 -0.62
CA VAL A 203 6.60 -13.86 -1.72
C VAL A 203 5.88 -13.94 -3.09
N PRO A 204 6.40 -13.29 -4.13
CA PRO A 204 7.66 -12.56 -4.17
C PRO A 204 7.54 -11.15 -3.57
N LEU A 205 8.65 -10.70 -3.00
CA LEU A 205 8.94 -9.29 -2.84
C LEU A 205 9.51 -8.78 -4.17
N TRP A 206 9.33 -7.51 -4.54
CA TRP A 206 9.98 -6.97 -5.74
C TRP A 206 10.48 -5.54 -5.58
N LYS A 207 11.58 -5.25 -6.28
CA LYS A 207 12.13 -3.91 -6.43
C LYS A 207 11.53 -3.29 -7.69
N THR A 208 10.92 -2.12 -7.55
CA THR A 208 10.45 -1.30 -8.67
C THR A 208 11.39 -0.13 -8.88
N THR A 209 11.75 0.11 -10.14
CA THR A 209 12.33 1.39 -10.59
C THR A 209 11.28 2.12 -11.43
N ALA A 210 10.75 3.21 -10.90
CA ALA A 210 9.74 4.03 -11.56
C ALA A 210 10.41 5.26 -12.17
N VAL A 211 10.54 5.32 -13.49
CA VAL A 211 11.08 6.45 -14.25
C VAL A 211 9.95 7.40 -14.62
N ILE A 212 10.08 8.68 -14.24
CA ILE A 212 9.07 9.72 -14.49
C ILE A 212 9.46 10.50 -15.76
N ASN A 213 8.59 10.45 -16.77
CA ASN A 213 8.76 11.21 -18.00
C ASN A 213 8.37 12.69 -17.83
N PRO A 214 8.80 13.58 -18.74
CA PRO A 214 8.42 15.00 -18.71
C PRO A 214 6.90 15.24 -18.75
N ASP A 215 6.16 14.36 -19.43
CA ASP A 215 4.70 14.37 -19.52
C ASP A 215 3.99 13.72 -18.31
N ARG A 216 4.74 13.46 -17.22
CA ARG A 216 4.25 12.82 -15.98
C ARG A 216 3.71 11.41 -16.17
N THR A 217 3.99 10.76 -17.29
CA THR A 217 3.82 9.31 -17.41
C THR A 217 4.94 8.57 -16.68
N VAL A 218 4.66 7.35 -16.24
CA VAL A 218 5.62 6.53 -15.50
C VAL A 218 5.93 5.26 -16.28
N GLN A 219 7.22 4.95 -16.40
CA GLN A 219 7.71 3.67 -16.88
C GLN A 219 8.29 2.89 -15.70
N THR A 220 7.82 1.67 -15.48
CA THR A 220 8.24 0.83 -14.36
C THR A 220 9.02 -0.37 -14.88
N SER A 221 10.15 -0.67 -14.25
CA SER A 221 10.79 -1.99 -14.31
C SER A 221 10.68 -2.67 -12.96
N ARG A 222 10.48 -3.99 -12.98
CA ARG A 222 10.31 -4.83 -11.79
C ARG A 222 11.40 -5.91 -11.76
N GLU A 223 12.00 -6.10 -10.60
CA GLU A 223 12.91 -7.21 -10.30
C GLU A 223 12.37 -7.97 -9.09
N GLU A 224 12.03 -9.25 -9.27
CA GLU A 224 11.41 -10.07 -8.24
C GLU A 224 12.44 -10.82 -7.40
N PHE A 225 12.13 -10.98 -6.11
CA PHE A 225 12.91 -11.66 -5.10
C PHE A 225 12.03 -12.72 -4.42
N TRP A 226 12.45 -13.99 -4.51
CA TRP A 226 11.65 -15.17 -4.16
C TRP A 226 12.11 -15.88 -2.89
N ASP A 227 13.17 -15.40 -2.24
CA ASP A 227 13.78 -16.00 -1.05
C ASP A 227 13.22 -15.44 0.28
#